data_AF-A0A8J2XL11-F1
#
_entry.id   AF-A0A8J2XL11-F1
#
_cell.length_a   1.000
_cell.length_b   1.000
_cell.length_c   1.000
_cell.angle_alpha   90.00
_cell.angle_beta   90.00
_cell.angle_gamma   90.00
#
_symmetry.space_group_name_H-M   'P 1'
#
loop_
_entity.id
_entity.type
_entity.pdbx_description
1 polymer ?
#
loop_
_entity_poly.entity_id
_entity_poly.type
_entity_poly.pdbx_seq_one_letter_code
_entity_poly.pdbx_strand_id
1 'polypeptide(L)'
;MRSLAVSVVEALYGLRPAAQLRRWVEPEVMARIDAHVNRRMELLRGRPERVATVRAGTVVLQRTAPDVLDASVVVHSTVRIRAVALQLRRRRGRWRVSAFLTA
;
A
#
# COMPACT_ATOMS: atom_id res chain seq x y z
N MET A 1 12.96 1.40 2.96
CA MET A 1 12.02 0.42 2.36
C MET A 1 10.82 0.17 3.23
N ARG A 2 10.98 -0.16 4.53
CA ARG A 2 9.87 -0.30 5.49
C ARG A 2 8.91 0.90 5.50
N SER A 3 9.44 2.12 5.55
CA SER A 3 8.64 3.35 5.53
C SER A 3 7.82 3.49 4.23
N LEU A 4 8.39 3.15 3.07
CA LEU A 4 7.66 3.18 1.80
C LEU A 4 6.52 2.15 1.78
N ALA A 5 6.74 0.94 2.30
CA ALA A 5 5.70 -0.07 2.41
C ALA A 5 4.52 0.40 3.29
N VAL A 6 4.83 1.01 4.43
CA VAL A 6 3.82 1.62 5.32
C VAL A 6 3.09 2.75 4.61
N SER A 7 3.78 3.67 3.95
CA SER A 7 3.16 4.79 3.23
C SER A 7 2.21 4.34 2.12
N VAL A 8 2.53 3.24 1.42
CA VAL A 8 1.62 2.65 0.42
C VAL A 8 0.36 2.11 1.08
N VAL A 9 0.50 1.38 2.19
CA VAL A 9 -0.64 0.90 2.97
C VAL A 9 -1.48 2.08 3.44
N GLU A 10 -0.89 3.09 4.07
CA GLU A 10 -1.62 4.29 4.51
C GLU A 10 -2.42 4.92 3.37
N ALA A 11 -1.85 5.02 2.17
CA ALA A 11 -2.58 5.55 1.02
C ALA A 11 -3.75 4.65 0.59
N LEU A 12 -3.56 3.33 0.49
CA LEU A 12 -4.62 2.37 0.13
C LEU A 12 -5.82 2.45 1.08
N TYR A 13 -5.58 2.77 2.34
CA TYR A 13 -6.62 2.90 3.36
C TYR A 13 -7.11 4.34 3.58
N GLY A 14 -6.63 5.32 2.80
CA GLY A 14 -7.08 6.72 2.86
C GLY A 14 -6.49 7.54 4.02
N LEU A 15 -5.47 7.02 4.71
CA LEU A 15 -4.76 7.70 5.80
C LEU A 15 -3.71 8.70 5.28
N ARG A 16 -3.32 8.56 4.02
CA ARG A 16 -2.33 9.41 3.34
C ARG A 16 -2.80 9.75 1.94
N PRO A 17 -2.56 10.99 1.44
CA PRO A 17 -2.80 11.32 0.03
C PRO A 17 -1.93 10.45 -0.89
N ALA A 18 -2.58 9.68 -1.78
CA ALA A 18 -1.89 8.78 -2.71
C ALA A 18 -0.89 9.51 -3.63
N ALA A 19 -1.16 10.78 -3.94
CA ALA A 19 -0.27 11.65 -4.74
C ALA A 19 1.16 11.75 -4.18
N GLN A 20 1.36 11.61 -2.87
CA GLN A 20 2.70 11.62 -2.24
C GLN A 20 3.57 10.43 -2.67
N LEU A 21 2.96 9.37 -3.19
CA LEU A 21 3.65 8.14 -3.59
C LEU A 21 4.19 8.18 -5.03
N ARG A 22 3.76 9.15 -5.86
CA ARG A 22 4.08 9.21 -7.31
C ARG A 22 5.57 9.10 -7.63
N ARG A 23 6.44 9.61 -6.76
CA ARG A 23 7.90 9.52 -6.92
C ARG A 23 8.45 8.09 -6.73
N TRP A 24 7.79 7.29 -5.91
CA TRP A 24 8.27 6.02 -5.36
C TRP A 24 7.49 4.80 -5.86
N VAL A 25 6.51 5.00 -6.73
CA VAL A 25 5.63 3.96 -7.26
C VAL A 25 5.67 4.06 -8.78
N GLU A 26 5.71 2.92 -9.47
CA GLU A 26 5.66 2.92 -10.94
C GLU A 26 4.29 3.44 -11.44
N PRO A 27 4.22 4.15 -12.57
CA PRO A 27 2.99 4.81 -13.03
C PRO A 27 1.78 3.89 -13.13
N GLU A 28 1.96 2.66 -13.66
CA GLU A 28 0.91 1.66 -13.77
C GLU A 28 0.37 1.21 -12.40
N VAL A 29 1.25 1.12 -11.40
CA VAL A 29 0.88 0.77 -10.04
C VAL A 29 0.18 1.94 -9.35
N MET A 30 0.60 3.18 -9.65
CA MET A 30 -0.07 4.39 -9.16
C MET A 30 -1.53 4.44 -9.61
N ALA A 31 -1.82 4.15 -10.88
CA ALA A 31 -3.18 4.07 -11.39
C ALA A 31 -4.03 3.02 -10.65
N ARG A 32 -3.45 1.85 -10.33
CA ARG A 32 -4.11 0.82 -9.52
C ARG A 32 -4.36 1.25 -8.08
N ILE A 33 -3.45 2.01 -7.47
CA ILE A 33 -3.64 2.60 -6.13
C ILE A 33 -4.80 3.59 -6.17
N ASP A 34 -4.80 4.52 -7.13
CA ASP A 34 -5.87 5.53 -7.26
C ASP A 34 -7.25 4.87 -7.46
N ALA A 35 -7.32 3.85 -8.32
CA ALA A 35 -8.55 3.06 -8.51
C ALA A 35 -9.01 2.35 -7.22
N HIS A 36 -8.08 1.78 -6.45
CA HIS A 36 -8.39 1.14 -5.17
C HIS A 36 -8.96 2.14 -4.16
N VAL A 37 -8.31 3.30 -4.03
CA VAL A 37 -8.74 4.37 -3.11
C VAL A 37 -10.11 4.88 -3.50
N ASN A 38 -10.35 5.19 -4.78
CA ASN A 38 -11.65 5.67 -5.25
C ASN A 38 -12.78 4.67 -4.96
N ARG A 39 -12.58 3.40 -5.29
CA ARG A 39 -13.54 2.33 -4.98
C ARG A 39 -13.81 2.24 -3.48
N ARG A 40 -12.76 2.32 -2.65
CA ARG A 40 -12.91 2.29 -1.19
C ARG A 40 -13.76 3.47 -0.71
N MET A 41 -13.48 4.68 -1.20
CA MET A 41 -14.24 5.89 -0.83
C MET A 41 -15.70 5.77 -1.25
N GLU A 42 -15.98 5.25 -2.45
CA GLU A 42 -17.34 4.97 -2.92
C GLU A 42 -18.10 4.00 -1.99
N LEU A 43 -17.46 2.92 -1.56
CA LEU A 43 -18.07 1.96 -0.63
C LEU A 43 -18.35 2.54 0.76
N LEU A 44 -17.59 3.57 1.17
CA LEU A 44 -17.76 4.27 2.44
C LEU A 44 -18.78 5.42 2.35
N ARG A 45 -19.11 5.91 1.15
CA ARG A 45 -20.13 6.97 0.97
C ARG A 45 -21.47 6.50 1.53
N GLY A 46 -22.07 7.32 2.40
CA GLY A 46 -23.38 7.03 3.01
C GLY A 46 -23.38 6.02 4.16
N ARG A 47 -22.21 5.52 4.60
CA ARG A 47 -22.09 4.69 5.80
C ARG A 47 -21.59 5.54 6.98
N PRO A 48 -22.44 5.89 7.96
CA PRO A 48 -22.04 6.73 9.10
C PRO A 48 -21.09 6.02 10.08
N GLU A 49 -20.86 4.70 9.95
CA GLU A 49 -20.00 3.96 10.86
C GLU A 49 -18.54 3.85 10.41
N ARG A 50 -17.70 4.44 11.27
CA ARG A 50 -16.30 4.14 11.57
C ARG A 50 -15.39 4.07 10.34
N VAL A 51 -14.70 5.18 10.10
CA VAL A 51 -13.33 5.11 9.55
C VAL A 51 -12.57 4.19 10.50
N ALA A 52 -12.54 2.90 10.17
CA ALA A 52 -11.89 1.91 11.00
C ALA A 52 -10.48 2.42 11.23
N THR A 53 -10.06 2.55 12.49
CA THR A 53 -8.69 2.95 12.78
C THR A 53 -7.80 1.89 12.16
N VAL A 54 -7.15 2.26 11.05
CA VAL A 54 -6.25 1.37 10.34
C VAL A 54 -4.85 1.66 10.83
N ARG A 55 -4.13 0.61 11.20
CA ARG A 55 -2.73 0.68 11.57
C ARG A 55 -1.94 -0.30 10.73
N ALA A 56 -0.91 0.19 10.05
CA ALA A 56 0.11 -0.67 9.48
C ALA A 56 0.87 -1.35 10.64
N GLY A 57 0.80 -2.68 10.69
CA GLY A 57 1.48 -3.52 11.65
C GLY A 57 2.91 -3.84 11.20
N THR A 58 3.34 -5.06 11.51
CA THR A 58 4.69 -5.51 11.15
C THR A 58 4.85 -5.57 9.63
N VAL A 59 5.95 -4.98 9.15
CA VAL A 59 6.43 -5.16 7.78
C VAL A 59 7.50 -6.25 7.79
N VAL A 60 7.30 -7.29 7.00
CA VAL A 60 8.32 -8.31 6.72
C VAL A 60 8.87 -8.03 5.33
N LEU A 61 10.19 -8.01 5.20
CA LEU A 61 10.88 -7.81 3.92
C LEU A 61 11.62 -9.09 3.54
N GLN A 62 11.52 -9.48 2.29
CA GLN A 62 12.24 -10.62 1.73
C GLN A 62 12.86 -10.21 0.40
N ARG A 63 14.14 -10.51 0.21
CA ARG A 63 14.79 -10.34 -1.09
C ARG A 63 14.52 -11.57 -1.95
N THR A 64 13.78 -11.41 -3.03
CA THR A 64 13.46 -12.49 -3.97
C THR A 64 14.34 -12.49 -5.22
N ALA A 65 15.03 -11.38 -5.49
CA ALA A 65 16.10 -11.31 -6.49
C ALA A 65 17.10 -10.16 -6.14
N PRO A 66 18.25 -10.05 -6.81
CA PRO A 66 19.23 -8.98 -6.54
C PRO A 66 18.62 -7.57 -6.52
N ASP A 67 17.67 -7.30 -7.41
CA ASP A 67 16.99 -6.02 -7.55
C ASP A 67 15.49 -6.07 -7.20
N VAL A 68 15.05 -7.10 -6.48
CA VAL A 68 13.65 -7.27 -6.07
C VAL A 68 13.55 -7.52 -4.57
N LEU A 69 12.69 -6.75 -3.91
CA LEU A 69 12.30 -6.91 -2.51
C LEU A 69 10.79 -7.07 -2.45
N ASP A 70 10.32 -8.16 -1.89
CA ASP A 70 8.92 -8.31 -1.52
C ASP A 70 8.73 -7.84 -0.08
N ALA A 71 7.63 -7.12 0.15
CA ALA A 71 7.24 -6.62 1.46
C ALA A 71 5.83 -7.08 1.79
N SER A 72 5.66 -7.72 2.93
CA SER A 72 4.35 -8.12 3.46
C SER A 72 4.03 -7.24 4.66
N VAL A 73 2.89 -6.56 4.62
CA VAL A 73 2.42 -5.68 5.69
C VAL A 73 1.10 -6.22 6.23
N VAL A 74 1.08 -6.53 7.51
CA VAL A 74 -0.18 -6.84 8.22
C VAL A 74 -0.87 -5.52 8.53
N VAL A 75 -2.15 -5.41 8.19
CA VAL A 75 -2.96 -4.22 8.39
C VAL A 75 -4.03 -4.54 9.41
N HIS A 76 -3.96 -3.86 10.55
CA HIS A 76 -4.96 -3.99 11.61
C HIS A 76 -6.04 -2.95 11.38
N SER A 77 -7.30 -3.38 11.39
CA SER A 77 -8.45 -2.50 11.51
C SER A 77 -9.37 -3.00 12.61
N THR A 78 -10.27 -2.15 13.08
CA THR A 78 -11.26 -2.51 14.11
C THR A 78 -12.22 -3.62 13.69
N VAL A 79 -12.35 -3.89 12.39
CA VAL A 79 -13.34 -4.83 11.84
C VAL A 79 -12.68 -6.10 11.28
N ARG A 80 -11.51 -5.98 10.63
CA ARG A 80 -10.77 -7.11 10.03
C ARG A 80 -9.26 -6.86 10.01
N ILE A 81 -8.49 -7.94 10.07
CA ILE A 81 -7.05 -7.92 9.75
C ILE A 81 -6.90 -8.27 8.26
N ARG A 82 -6.04 -7.54 7.56
CA ARG A 82 -5.71 -7.77 6.15
C ARG A 82 -4.21 -7.87 5.96
N ALA A 83 -3.78 -8.48 4.87
CA ALA A 83 -2.40 -8.47 4.44
C ALA A 83 -2.27 -7.68 3.13
N VAL A 84 -1.21 -6.88 3.03
CA VAL A 84 -0.82 -6.20 1.80
C VAL A 84 0.56 -6.70 1.41
N ALA A 85 0.65 -7.35 0.26
CA ALA A 85 1.92 -7.72 -0.36
C ALA A 85 2.32 -6.63 -1.35
N LEU A 86 3.59 -6.22 -1.32
CA LEU A 86 4.18 -5.23 -2.20
C LEU A 86 5.43 -5.82 -2.83
N GLN A 87 5.64 -5.54 -4.11
CA GLN A 87 6.93 -5.79 -4.76
C GLN A 87 7.63 -4.47 -4.99
N LEU A 88 8.86 -4.37 -4.52
CA LEU A 88 9.75 -3.25 -4.78
C LEU A 88 10.83 -3.71 -5.76
N ARG A 89 11.06 -2.92 -6.80
CA ARG A 89 12.12 -3.13 -7.79
C ARG A 89 13.12 -2.00 -7.78
N ARG A 90 14.41 -2.35 -7.85
CA ARG A 90 15.49 -1.38 -8.04
C ARG A 90 15.73 -1.20 -9.54
N ARG A 91 15.54 0.02 -10.03
CA ARG A 91 15.87 0.40 -11.41
C ARG A 91 16.65 1.71 -11.39
N ARG A 92 17.77 1.77 -12.13
CA ARG A 92 18.65 2.95 -12.19
C ARG A 92 19.02 3.50 -10.79
N GLY A 93 19.36 2.60 -9.87
CA GLY A 93 19.75 2.94 -8.50
C GLY A 93 18.61 3.36 -7.56
N ARG A 94 17.35 3.35 -7.99
CA ARG A 94 16.19 3.76 -7.16
C ARG A 94 15.23 2.60 -6.96
N TRP A 95 14.77 2.43 -5.73
CA TRP A 95 13.70 1.49 -5.40
C TRP A 95 12.33 2.12 -5.66
N ARG A 96 11.47 1.38 -6.36
CA ARG A 96 10.07 1.74 -6.58
C ARG A 96 9.16 0.55 -6.37
N VAL A 97 7.93 0.82 -5.95
CA VAL A 97 6.89 -0.21 -5.88
C VAL A 97 6.43 -0.52 -7.30
N SER A 98 6.58 -1.77 -7.71
CA SER A 98 6.23 -2.27 -9.05
C SER A 98 5.00 -3.17 -9.05
N ALA A 99 4.53 -3.63 -7.89
CA ALA A 99 3.26 -4.33 -7.77
C ALA A 99 2.72 -4.25 -6.33
N PHE A 100 1.42 -4.45 -6.18
CA PHE A 100 0.80 -4.77 -4.89
C PHE A 100 -0.36 -5.75 -5.04
N LEU A 101 -0.68 -6.43 -3.93
CA LEU A 101 -1.85 -7.26 -3.73
C LEU A 101 -2.41 -6.99 -2.34
N THR A 102 -3.73 -6.94 -2.22
CA THR A 102 -4.45 -6.85 -0.95
C THR A 102 -5.37 -8.05 -0.82
N ALA A 103 -5.34 -8.72 0.33
CA ALA A 103 -6.28 -9.77 0.71
C ALA A 103 -7.51 -9.20 1.43
#